data_AF-A0A1Q9MZY5-F1
#
_entry.id   AF-A0A1Q9MZY5-F1
#
_cell.length_a   1.000
_cell.length_b   1.000
_cell.length_c   1.000
_cell.angle_alpha   90.00
_cell.angle_beta   90.00
_cell.angle_gamma   90.00
#
_symmetry.space_group_name_H-M   'P 1'
#
loop_
_entity.id
_entity.type
_entity.pdbx_description
1 polymer ?
#
loop_
_entity_poly.entity_id
_entity_poly.type
_entity_poly.pdbx_seq_one_letter_code
_entity_poly.pdbx_strand_id
1 'polypeptide(L)'
;MHLGIVERITFTKPEGCHKMAKKKIETSSLDLNERMRRVKILQQTNRTKEAIAYIFLTFTDVLKEKYGPKVWKPSLTMQELAIRLVKARQVRMDPEKIYPFISHLERVLYGGEPATDAKLEETKQHFQNLYNILKSAEKVTVTEQS
;
A
#
# COMPACT_ATOMS: atom_id res chain seq x y z
N MET A 1 -68.97 8.20 -14.48
CA MET A 1 -67.76 8.11 -15.31
C MET A 1 -66.75 9.10 -14.73
N HIS A 2 -65.69 8.61 -14.08
CA HIS A 2 -64.27 8.77 -14.52
C HIS A 2 -63.82 10.25 -14.54
N LEU A 3 -62.79 10.73 -13.83
CA LEU A 3 -61.59 10.20 -13.19
C LEU A 3 -61.22 11.15 -12.03
N GLY A 4 -60.71 10.71 -10.87
CA GLY A 4 -59.33 10.22 -10.70
C GLY A 4 -58.37 11.39 -10.48
N ILE A 5 -58.30 11.91 -9.24
CA ILE A 5 -57.29 12.89 -8.81
C ILE A 5 -55.95 12.15 -8.74
N VAL A 6 -55.03 12.48 -9.65
CA VAL A 6 -53.64 12.01 -9.61
C VAL A 6 -52.84 13.05 -8.83
N GLU A 7 -52.55 12.78 -7.55
CA GLU A 7 -51.56 13.54 -6.80
C GLU A 7 -50.18 13.32 -7.43
N ARG A 8 -49.64 14.37 -8.07
CA ARG A 8 -48.24 14.41 -8.49
C ARG A 8 -47.37 14.57 -7.24
N ILE A 9 -46.76 13.47 -6.80
CA ILE A 9 -45.63 13.52 -5.87
C ILE A 9 -44.46 14.17 -6.62
N THR A 10 -44.13 15.42 -6.28
CA THR A 10 -42.88 16.04 -6.70
C THR A 10 -41.76 15.52 -5.79
N PHE A 11 -40.88 14.71 -6.35
CA PHE A 11 -39.62 14.33 -5.70
C PHE A 11 -38.74 15.59 -5.60
N THR A 12 -38.72 16.22 -4.43
CA THR A 12 -37.73 17.22 -4.10
C THR A 12 -36.37 16.54 -3.91
N LYS A 13 -35.42 16.96 -4.74
CA LYS A 13 -33.99 16.59 -4.67
C LYS A 13 -33.47 16.93 -3.27
N PRO A 14 -32.95 15.97 -2.48
CA PRO A 14 -32.29 16.32 -1.24
C PRO A 14 -31.01 17.10 -1.55
N GLU A 15 -31.05 18.39 -1.23
CA GLU A 15 -29.86 19.24 -1.15
C GLU A 15 -29.01 18.77 0.02
N GLY A 16 -27.91 18.09 -0.30
CA GLY A 16 -26.99 17.53 0.69
C GLY A 16 -25.66 17.13 0.07
N CYS A 17 -25.12 17.97 -0.83
CA CYS A 17 -23.72 17.81 -1.25
C CYS A 17 -22.84 18.31 -0.10
N HIS A 18 -22.52 17.42 0.84
CA HIS A 18 -21.42 17.63 1.76
C HIS A 18 -20.16 17.81 0.92
N LYS A 19 -19.73 19.06 0.75
CA LYS A 19 -18.43 19.39 0.19
C LYS A 19 -17.40 18.67 1.04
N MET A 20 -16.92 17.51 0.59
CA MET A 20 -15.74 16.89 1.14
C MET A 20 -14.63 17.93 0.99
N ALA A 21 -14.29 18.58 2.11
CA ALA A 21 -13.13 19.44 2.19
C ALA A 21 -11.96 18.62 1.64
N LYS A 22 -11.44 19.03 0.48
CA LYS A 22 -10.18 18.51 -0.02
C LYS A 22 -9.14 18.93 1.01
N LYS A 23 -8.93 18.08 2.02
CA LYS A 23 -7.80 18.20 2.94
C LYS A 23 -6.60 18.22 2.01
N LYS A 24 -5.98 19.39 1.90
CA LYS A 24 -4.69 19.57 1.27
C LYS A 24 -3.78 18.61 2.04
N ILE A 25 -3.50 17.46 1.43
CA ILE A 25 -2.58 16.48 2.00
C ILE A 25 -1.24 17.21 1.95
N GLU A 26 -0.91 17.89 3.04
CA GLU A 26 0.47 18.11 3.42
C GLU A 26 1.17 16.79 3.17
N THR A 27 2.18 16.83 2.31
CA THR A 27 3.10 15.75 2.03
C THR A 27 3.75 15.34 3.36
N SER A 28 3.05 14.50 4.12
CA SER A 28 3.59 13.89 5.32
C SER A 28 4.64 12.93 4.84
N SER A 29 5.91 13.34 4.93
CA SER A 29 7.06 12.45 4.78
C SER A 29 6.77 11.17 5.57
N LEU A 30 6.88 10.00 4.93
CA LEU A 30 6.61 8.72 5.59
C LEU A 30 7.48 8.57 6.85
N ASP A 31 6.90 8.72 8.03
CA ASP A 31 7.61 8.43 9.28
C ASP A 31 7.63 6.92 9.51
N LEU A 32 8.72 6.28 9.09
CA LEU A 32 8.89 4.84 9.23
C LEU A 32 8.94 4.41 10.71
N ASN A 33 9.44 5.25 11.62
CA ASN A 33 9.49 4.92 13.04
C ASN A 33 8.08 4.82 13.62
N GLU A 34 7.19 5.74 13.24
CA GLU A 34 5.79 5.69 13.64
C GLU A 34 5.09 4.44 13.09
N ARG A 35 5.34 4.10 11.81
CA ARG A 35 4.78 2.90 11.19
C ARG A 35 5.24 1.63 11.91
N MET A 36 6.53 1.53 12.25
CA MET A 36 7.05 0.38 12.98
C MET A 36 6.57 0.31 14.43
N ARG A 37 6.31 1.46 15.08
CA ARG A 37 5.63 1.50 16.38
C ARG A 37 4.23 0.88 16.30
N ARG A 38 3.46 1.18 15.25
CA ARG A 38 2.13 0.59 15.02
C ARG A 38 2.21 -0.93 14.78
N VAL A 39 3.20 -1.40 14.01
CA VAL A 39 3.48 -2.85 13.86
C VAL A 39 3.68 -3.51 15.21
N LYS A 40 4.48 -2.89 16.11
CA LYS A 40 4.73 -3.41 17.45
C LYS A 40 3.45 -3.50 18.29
N ILE A 41 2.58 -2.49 18.23
CA ILE A 41 1.29 -2.50 18.93
C ILE A 41 0.40 -3.63 18.41
N LEU A 42 0.34 -3.83 17.09
CA LEU A 42 -0.42 -4.92 16.48
C LEU A 42 0.11 -6.30 16.92
N GLN A 43 1.43 -6.46 16.99
CA GLN A 43 2.04 -7.67 17.53
C GLN A 43 1.67 -7.90 19.01
N GLN A 44 1.81 -6.88 19.86
CA GLN A 44 1.51 -6.95 21.30
C GLN A 44 0.03 -7.25 21.60
N THR A 45 -0.87 -6.96 20.66
CA THR A 45 -2.31 -7.21 20.79
C THR A 45 -2.75 -8.53 20.14
N ASN A 46 -1.81 -9.44 19.83
CA ASN A 46 -2.04 -10.73 19.16
C ASN A 46 -2.64 -10.61 17.75
N ARG A 47 -2.40 -9.48 17.07
CA ARG A 47 -2.88 -9.21 15.71
C ARG A 47 -1.74 -9.35 14.70
N THR A 48 -0.97 -10.43 14.80
CA THR A 48 0.25 -10.65 14.00
C THR A 48 -0.02 -10.67 12.50
N LYS A 49 -1.14 -11.25 12.04
CA LYS A 49 -1.54 -11.20 10.62
C LYS A 49 -1.75 -9.77 10.12
N GLU A 50 -2.36 -8.93 10.94
CA GLU A 50 -2.57 -7.52 10.61
C GLU A 50 -1.27 -6.72 10.66
N ALA A 51 -0.36 -7.05 11.58
CA ALA A 51 0.97 -6.46 11.64
C ALA A 51 1.73 -6.71 10.32
N ILE A 52 1.66 -7.93 9.79
CA ILE A 52 2.25 -8.30 8.49
C ILE A 52 1.57 -7.54 7.33
N ALA A 53 0.24 -7.47 7.32
CA ALA A 53 -0.49 -6.68 6.32
C ALA A 53 -0.10 -5.20 6.38
N TYR A 54 0.12 -4.66 7.58
CA TYR A 54 0.52 -3.28 7.79
C TYR A 54 1.94 -2.97 7.28
N ILE A 55 2.85 -3.94 7.36
CA ILE A 55 4.17 -3.83 6.72
C ILE A 55 4.01 -3.75 5.20
N PHE A 56 3.15 -4.57 4.60
CA PHE A 56 2.89 -4.48 3.15
C PHE A 56 2.28 -3.13 2.77
N LEU A 57 1.33 -2.60 3.55
CA LEU A 57 0.78 -1.26 3.33
C LEU A 57 1.87 -0.19 3.39
N THR A 58 2.76 -0.28 4.39
CA THR A 58 3.89 0.64 4.53
C THR A 58 4.83 0.56 3.33
N PHE A 59 5.13 -0.64 2.84
CA PHE A 59 5.91 -0.83 1.61
C PHE A 59 5.24 -0.18 0.40
N THR A 60 3.92 -0.35 0.24
CA THR A 60 3.19 0.30 -0.86
C THR A 60 3.15 1.81 -0.75
N ASP A 61 3.06 2.36 0.48
CA ASP A 61 3.14 3.80 0.72
C ASP A 61 4.52 4.34 0.31
N VAL A 62 5.61 3.63 0.65
CA VAL A 62 6.99 3.99 0.21
C VAL A 62 7.09 4.04 -1.30
N LEU A 63 6.56 3.02 -2.00
CA LEU A 63 6.56 2.98 -3.46
C LEU A 63 5.74 4.12 -4.08
N LYS A 64 4.58 4.41 -3.49
CA LYS A 64 3.69 5.49 -3.94
C LYS A 64 4.33 6.86 -3.75
N GLU A 65 4.98 7.11 -2.62
CA GLU A 65 5.70 8.35 -2.36
C GLU A 65 6.87 8.53 -3.34
N LYS A 66 7.64 7.46 -3.56
CA LYS A 66 8.84 7.53 -4.38
C LYS A 66 8.58 7.59 -5.90
N TYR A 67 7.61 6.83 -6.39
CA TYR A 67 7.40 6.63 -7.82
C TYR A 67 6.00 7.03 -8.32
N GLY A 68 5.10 7.40 -7.40
CA GLY A 68 3.75 7.83 -7.73
C GLY A 68 2.87 6.75 -8.35
N PRO A 69 1.72 7.15 -8.94
CA PRO A 69 0.70 6.25 -9.47
C PRO A 69 1.13 5.52 -10.78
N LYS A 70 2.29 5.90 -11.35
CA LYS A 70 2.84 5.25 -12.54
C LYS A 70 3.38 3.86 -12.21
N VAL A 71 3.92 3.67 -11.01
CA VAL A 71 4.47 2.39 -10.56
C VAL A 71 3.48 1.65 -9.67
N TRP A 72 2.86 2.32 -8.70
CA TRP A 72 1.89 1.70 -7.81
C TRP A 72 0.45 2.01 -8.22
N LYS A 73 -0.43 1.01 -8.17
CA LYS A 73 -1.89 1.16 -8.35
C LYS A 73 -2.63 0.27 -7.34
N PRO A 74 -3.75 0.74 -6.76
CA PRO A 74 -4.49 -0.01 -5.74
C PRO A 74 -5.23 -1.24 -6.30
N SER A 75 -5.47 -1.29 -7.61
CA SER A 75 -6.13 -2.41 -8.27
C SER A 75 -5.21 -3.60 -8.54
N LEU A 76 -3.91 -3.48 -8.26
CA LEU A 76 -2.93 -4.54 -8.52
C LEU A 76 -2.94 -5.56 -7.38
N THR A 77 -2.86 -6.83 -7.75
CA THR A 77 -2.49 -7.91 -6.82
C THR A 77 -1.03 -7.79 -6.38
N MET A 78 -0.65 -8.52 -5.32
CA MET A 78 0.74 -8.50 -4.82
C MET A 78 1.73 -9.02 -5.88
N GLN A 79 1.37 -10.09 -6.60
CA GLN A 79 2.18 -10.64 -7.70
C GLN A 79 2.31 -9.68 -8.88
N GLU A 80 1.21 -9.06 -9.31
CA GLU A 80 1.26 -8.07 -10.39
C GLU A 80 2.11 -6.86 -10.00
N LEU A 81 2.02 -6.42 -8.74
CA LEU A 81 2.88 -5.38 -8.20
C LEU A 81 4.36 -5.80 -8.31
N ALA A 82 4.71 -7.02 -7.90
CA ALA A 82 6.07 -7.54 -7.97
C ALA A 82 6.61 -7.52 -9.42
N ILE A 83 5.85 -8.08 -10.36
CA ILE A 83 6.18 -8.10 -11.79
C ILE A 83 6.38 -6.68 -12.31
N ARG A 84 5.51 -5.76 -11.90
CA ARG A 84 5.58 -4.35 -12.32
C ARG A 84 6.84 -3.67 -11.76
N LEU A 85 7.24 -3.95 -10.53
CA LEU A 85 8.46 -3.40 -9.92
C LEU A 85 9.73 -3.89 -10.61
N VAL A 86 9.76 -5.15 -11.04
CA VAL A 86 10.87 -5.72 -11.82
C VAL A 86 10.92 -5.09 -13.21
N LYS A 87 9.78 -4.96 -13.90
CA LYS A 87 9.71 -4.47 -15.29
C LYS A 87 9.78 -2.94 -15.43
N ALA A 88 9.37 -2.19 -14.41
CA ALA A 88 9.31 -0.73 -14.49
C ALA A 88 10.72 -0.14 -14.62
N ARG A 89 10.95 0.61 -15.71
CA ARG A 89 12.25 1.26 -15.98
C ARG A 89 12.72 2.17 -14.83
N GLN A 90 11.79 2.73 -14.07
CA GLN A 90 12.05 3.67 -12.97
C GLN A 90 12.49 3.00 -11.67
N VAL A 91 12.24 1.69 -11.52
CA VAL A 91 12.55 0.93 -10.30
C VAL A 91 13.59 -0.15 -10.57
N ARG A 92 13.37 -0.99 -11.60
CA ARG A 92 14.20 -2.15 -11.96
C ARG A 92 14.64 -2.95 -10.74
N MET A 93 13.67 -3.38 -9.95
CA MET A 93 13.95 -4.17 -8.75
C MET A 93 14.48 -5.55 -9.13
N ASP A 94 15.45 -6.05 -8.34
CA ASP A 94 15.98 -7.40 -8.51
C ASP A 94 14.90 -8.45 -8.17
N PRO A 95 14.54 -9.36 -9.10
CA PRO A 95 13.56 -10.41 -8.86
C PRO A 95 13.92 -11.31 -7.66
N GLU A 96 15.21 -11.56 -7.42
CA GLU A 96 15.68 -12.38 -6.30
C GLU A 96 15.43 -11.73 -4.94
N LYS A 97 15.16 -10.42 -4.92
CA LYS A 97 14.86 -9.68 -3.68
C LYS A 97 13.36 -9.50 -3.50
N ILE A 98 12.63 -9.11 -4.55
CA ILE A 98 11.21 -8.76 -4.42
C ILE A 98 10.29 -9.97 -4.40
N TYR A 99 10.56 -11.01 -5.19
CA TYR A 99 9.66 -12.17 -5.25
C TYR A 99 9.61 -12.96 -3.94
N PRO A 100 10.71 -13.23 -3.23
CA PRO A 100 10.64 -13.90 -1.93
C PRO A 100 9.80 -13.12 -0.91
N PHE A 101 9.89 -11.79 -0.90
CA PHE A 101 9.08 -10.95 -0.01
C PHE A 101 7.59 -11.06 -0.34
N ILE A 102 7.22 -10.93 -1.62
CA ILE A 102 5.82 -10.97 -2.05
C ILE A 102 5.22 -12.37 -1.86
N SER A 103 5.94 -13.42 -2.24
CA SER A 103 5.49 -14.80 -2.04
C SER A 103 5.31 -15.12 -0.56
N HIS A 104 6.20 -14.65 0.31
CA HIS A 104 6.07 -14.79 1.76
C HIS A 104 4.79 -14.11 2.28
N LEU A 105 4.53 -12.87 1.86
CA LEU A 105 3.32 -12.14 2.24
C LEU A 105 2.04 -12.85 1.79
N GLU A 106 1.97 -13.32 0.55
CA GLU A 106 0.79 -14.02 0.04
C GLU A 106 0.49 -15.30 0.82
N ARG A 107 1.53 -16.10 1.13
CA ARG A 107 1.35 -17.31 1.93
C ARG A 107 0.77 -16.98 3.30
N VAL A 108 1.28 -15.95 3.99
CA VAL A 108 0.80 -15.61 5.34
C VAL A 108 -0.58 -14.93 5.31
N LEU A 109 -0.84 -14.06 4.33
CA LEU A 109 -2.07 -13.26 4.29
C LEU A 109 -3.26 -14.03 3.69
N TYR A 110 -3.03 -14.87 2.68
CA TYR A 110 -4.07 -15.66 2.03
C TYR A 110 -4.21 -17.08 2.58
N GLY A 111 -3.50 -17.42 3.66
CA GLY A 111 -3.74 -18.64 4.43
C GLY A 111 -2.97 -19.88 3.95
N GLY A 112 -1.89 -19.70 3.20
CA GLY A 112 -0.91 -20.76 2.92
C GLY A 112 0.00 -21.11 4.11
N GLU A 113 0.24 -20.16 5.03
CA GLU A 113 1.04 -20.34 6.25
C GLU A 113 0.40 -19.56 7.43
N PRO A 114 0.52 -20.05 8.69
CA PRO A 114 0.01 -19.32 9.85
C PRO A 114 0.81 -18.05 10.13
N ALA A 115 0.12 -16.99 10.56
CA ALA A 115 0.76 -15.73 10.93
C ALA A 115 1.36 -15.81 12.34
N THR A 116 2.62 -16.27 12.43
CA THR A 116 3.39 -16.36 13.67
C THR A 116 4.33 -15.18 13.85
N ASP A 117 4.83 -14.99 15.06
CA ASP A 117 5.80 -13.93 15.36
C ASP A 117 7.12 -14.13 14.62
N ALA A 118 7.53 -15.37 14.37
CA ALA A 118 8.67 -15.69 13.51
C ALA A 118 8.45 -15.18 12.08
N LYS A 119 7.26 -15.42 11.52
CA LYS A 119 6.89 -14.93 10.18
C LYS A 119 6.81 -13.41 10.12
N LEU A 120 6.37 -12.77 11.19
CA LEU A 120 6.42 -11.31 11.30
C LEU A 120 7.86 -10.79 11.27
N GLU A 121 8.78 -11.44 11.98
CA GLU A 121 10.18 -11.03 11.99
C GLU A 121 10.86 -11.23 10.63
N GLU A 122 10.62 -12.37 9.97
CA GLU A 122 11.02 -12.61 8.57
C GLU A 122 10.49 -11.49 7.64
N THR A 123 9.23 -11.10 7.83
CA THR A 123 8.60 -10.01 7.04
C THR A 123 9.33 -8.69 7.26
N LYS A 124 9.67 -8.34 8.51
CA LYS A 124 10.41 -7.11 8.84
C LYS A 124 11.79 -7.12 8.18
N GLN A 125 12.49 -8.25 8.23
CA GLN A 125 13.81 -8.39 7.61
C GLN A 125 13.76 -8.21 6.09
N HIS A 126 12.84 -8.90 5.43
CA HIS A 126 12.62 -8.72 3.98
C HIS A 126 12.28 -7.27 3.63
N PHE A 127 11.36 -6.66 4.40
CA PHE A 127 10.98 -5.26 4.21
C PHE A 127 12.18 -4.31 4.38
N GLN A 128 12.97 -4.47 5.44
CA GLN A 128 14.14 -3.62 5.71
C GLN A 128 15.16 -3.69 4.56
N ASN A 129 15.42 -4.90 4.05
CA ASN A 129 16.31 -5.11 2.92
C ASN A 129 15.82 -4.37 1.67
N LEU A 130 14.53 -4.50 1.33
CA LEU A 130 13.93 -3.81 0.20
C LEU A 130 13.90 -2.29 0.40
N TYR A 131 13.58 -1.83 1.61
CA TYR A 131 13.58 -0.41 1.94
C TYR A 131 14.97 0.20 1.77
N ASN A 132 16.02 -0.50 2.19
CA ASN A 132 17.40 -0.04 2.01
C ASN A 132 17.79 0.08 0.53
N ILE A 133 17.39 -0.90 -0.31
CA ILE A 133 17.60 -0.86 -1.77
C ILE A 133 16.89 0.35 -2.38
N LEU A 134 15.63 0.57 -1.97
CA LEU A 134 14.85 1.72 -2.42
C LEU A 134 15.49 3.03 -1.96
N LYS A 135 16.04 3.11 -0.76
CA LYS A 135 16.73 4.32 -0.29
C LYS A 135 18.05 4.56 -1.02
N SER A 136 18.86 3.53 -1.28
CA SER A 136 20.15 3.69 -1.97
C SER A 136 20.03 4.12 -3.43
N ALA A 137 18.92 3.79 -4.09
CA ALA A 137 18.65 4.22 -5.47
C ALA A 137 18.42 5.74 -5.62
N GLU A 138 18.42 6.52 -4.53
CA GLU A 138 18.35 7.99 -4.53
C GLU A 138 19.69 8.66 -4.91
N LYS A 139 20.83 7.95 -4.80
CA LYS A 139 22.17 8.55 -4.94
C LYS A 139 22.81 8.45 -6.33
N VAL A 140 22.20 7.75 -7.30
CA VAL A 140 22.89 7.38 -8.56
C VAL A 140 22.47 8.25 -9.76
N THR A 141 21.52 9.17 -9.62
CA THR A 141 21.03 9.99 -10.76
C THR A 141 21.70 11.37 -10.85
N VAL A 142 23.02 11.49 -10.62
CA VAL A 142 23.81 12.66 -11.07
C VAL A 142 25.24 12.25 -11.40
N THR A 143 25.46 11.40 -12.41
CA THR A 143 26.67 11.52 -13.26
C THR A 143 26.44 10.79 -14.57
N GLU A 144 26.05 11.54 -15.60
CA GLU A 144 26.54 11.35 -16.96
C GLU A 144 26.48 12.73 -17.63
N GLN A 145 27.53 13.51 -17.32
CA GLN A 145 28.20 14.45 -18.24
C GLN A 145 28.83 13.59 -19.36
N SER A 146 28.98 13.96 -20.62
CA SER A 146 29.13 15.24 -21.34
C SER A 146 28.88 14.99 -22.83
#